data_AF-G3WEU9-F1
#
_entry.id   AF-G3WEU9-F1
#
_cell.length_a   1.000
_cell.length_b   1.000
_cell.length_c   1.000
_cell.angle_alpha   90.00
_cell.angle_beta   90.00
_cell.angle_gamma   90.00
#
_symmetry.space_group_name_H-M   'P 1'
#
loop_
_entity.id
_entity.type
_entity.pdbx_description
1 polymer ?
#
loop_
_entity_poly.entity_id
_entity_poly.type
_entity_poly.pdbx_seq_one_letter_code
_entity_poly.pdbx_strand_id
1 'polypeptide(L)'
;LYFISLGEMFSNIYKIRYIVNSLCLEVEGKVVSRTEGTTTVSLVGRIAFAGDPEDEGRDATINAGVDIVINHDLQEIGFTKKSYQKFIKNSMQSKLWLDGSLGLL
;
A
#
# COMPACT_ATOMS: atom_id res chain seq x y z
N LEU A 1 -4.37 -10.82 8.98
CA LEU A 1 -3.72 -9.93 7.99
C LEU A 1 -3.47 -8.56 8.59
N TYR A 2 -4.50 -7.85 9.08
CA TYR A 2 -4.34 -6.62 9.89
C TYR A 2 -3.41 -6.78 11.12
N PHE A 3 -3.34 -7.97 11.70
CA PHE A 3 -2.49 -8.27 12.87
C PHE A 3 -1.00 -8.47 12.56
N ILE A 4 -0.60 -8.57 11.29
CA ILE A 4 0.80 -8.88 10.92
C ILE A 4 1.50 -7.67 10.30
N SER A 5 0.77 -6.78 9.63
CA SER A 5 1.32 -5.50 9.17
C SER A 5 1.07 -4.42 10.24
N LEU A 6 2.13 -3.76 10.70
CA LEU A 6 2.04 -2.59 11.58
C LEU A 6 1.52 -1.32 10.85
N GLY A 7 1.21 -1.41 9.55
CA GLY A 7 0.69 -0.31 8.73
C GLY A 7 -0.76 -0.52 8.29
N GLU A 8 -1.43 0.58 7.93
CA GLU A 8 -2.79 0.60 7.40
C GLU A 8 -2.84 0.02 5.98
N MET A 9 -3.67 -1.00 5.76
CA MET A 9 -3.82 -1.64 4.45
C MET A 9 -4.91 -1.00 3.57
N PHE A 10 -5.97 -0.48 4.18
CA PHE A 10 -7.09 0.20 3.52
C PHE A 10 -7.97 0.92 4.56
N SER A 11 -8.63 2.02 4.16
CA SER A 11 -9.57 2.75 5.02
C SER A 11 -11.04 2.30 4.83
N ASN A 12 -11.92 2.70 5.75
CA ASN A 12 -13.37 2.40 5.71
C ASN A 12 -14.17 3.20 4.65
N ILE A 13 -13.50 4.10 3.92
CA ILE A 13 -14.08 4.88 2.83
C ILE A 13 -14.43 4.01 1.62
N TYR A 14 -13.80 2.83 1.52
CA TYR A 14 -14.05 1.85 0.47
C TYR A 14 -15.24 0.96 0.83
N LYS A 15 -15.89 0.41 -0.20
CA LYS A 15 -16.94 -0.57 -0.01
C LYS A 15 -16.33 -1.93 0.35
N ILE A 16 -16.59 -2.36 1.58
CA ILE A 16 -16.03 -3.60 2.15
C ILE A 16 -17.15 -4.63 2.32
N ARG A 17 -16.87 -5.89 1.96
CA ARG A 17 -17.79 -7.02 2.17
C ARG A 17 -17.09 -8.16 2.89
N TYR A 18 -17.83 -8.83 3.77
CA TYR A 18 -17.41 -10.08 4.37
C TYR A 18 -17.67 -11.22 3.41
N ILE A 19 -16.64 -12.02 3.14
CA ILE A 19 -16.72 -13.21 2.30
C ILE A 19 -16.17 -14.43 3.05
N VAL A 20 -16.53 -15.63 2.59
CA VAL A 20 -16.11 -16.92 3.18
C VAL A 20 -16.41 -16.96 4.68
N ASN A 21 -17.69 -17.02 5.05
CA ASN A 21 -18.13 -17.08 6.45
C ASN A 21 -17.52 -15.96 7.33
N SER A 22 -17.35 -14.76 6.76
CA SER A 22 -16.75 -13.59 7.41
C SER A 22 -15.28 -13.74 7.82
N LEU A 23 -14.57 -14.72 7.27
CA LEU A 23 -13.14 -14.92 7.50
C LEU A 23 -12.28 -13.99 6.64
N CYS A 24 -12.82 -13.51 5.52
CA CYS A 24 -12.11 -12.69 4.54
C CYS A 24 -12.87 -11.39 4.27
N LEU A 25 -12.11 -10.34 3.95
CA LEU A 25 -12.64 -9.03 3.55
C LEU A 25 -12.35 -8.83 2.07
N GLU A 26 -13.39 -8.50 1.31
CA GLU A 26 -13.29 -8.02 -0.06
C GLU A 26 -13.42 -6.49 -0.05
N VAL A 27 -12.49 -5.79 -0.69
CA VAL A 27 -12.46 -4.32 -0.77
C VAL A 27 -12.57 -3.90 -2.23
N GLU A 28 -13.62 -3.15 -2.57
CA GLU A 28 -13.90 -2.72 -3.94
C GLU A 28 -13.07 -1.46 -4.26
N GLY A 29 -12.11 -1.59 -5.18
CA GLY A 29 -11.25 -0.50 -5.65
C GLY A 29 -11.58 -0.05 -7.08
N LYS A 30 -11.21 1.18 -7.42
CA LYS A 30 -11.40 1.77 -8.76
C LYS A 30 -10.07 1.95 -9.47
N VAL A 31 -10.01 1.63 -10.76
CA VAL A 31 -8.84 1.96 -11.59
C VAL A 31 -8.82 3.47 -11.86
N VAL A 32 -7.72 4.12 -11.48
CA VAL A 32 -7.48 5.56 -11.63
C VAL A 32 -6.11 5.79 -12.26
N SER A 33 -5.98 6.87 -13.01
CA SER A 33 -4.69 7.43 -13.43
C SER A 33 -4.49 8.77 -12.76
N ARG A 34 -3.29 9.00 -12.24
CA ARG A 34 -2.86 10.28 -11.68
C ARG A 34 -1.63 10.73 -12.43
N THR A 35 -1.69 11.93 -12.97
CA THR A 35 -0.50 12.62 -13.46
C THR A 35 0.16 13.26 -12.25
N GLU A 36 1.32 12.76 -11.83
CA GLU A 36 2.17 13.52 -10.91
C GLU A 36 2.70 14.72 -11.70
N GLY A 37 2.04 15.87 -11.52
CA GLY A 37 2.56 17.14 -12.01
C GLY A 37 3.86 17.42 -11.27
N THR A 38 4.95 17.56 -12.00
CA THR A 38 6.26 17.94 -11.50
C THR A 38 6.12 19.22 -10.67
N THR A 39 6.03 19.11 -9.34
CA THR A 39 6.19 20.27 -8.48
C THR A 39 7.69 20.55 -8.41
N THR A 40 8.24 21.12 -9.48
CA THR A 40 9.50 21.88 -9.40
C THR A 40 9.20 23.25 -8.82
N VAL A 41 8.70 23.28 -7.57
CA VAL A 41 8.79 24.50 -6.76
C VAL A 41 9.18 24.07 -5.35
N SER A 42 10.49 23.99 -5.15
CA SER A 42 11.17 24.39 -3.91
C SER A 42 10.45 24.04 -2.60
N LEU A 43 10.55 22.78 -2.16
CA LEU A 43 10.23 22.40 -0.77
C LEU A 43 11.45 21.90 0.01
N VAL A 44 12.63 22.44 -0.31
CA VAL A 44 13.76 22.48 0.63
C VAL A 44 14.38 23.86 0.48
N GLY A 45 14.24 24.68 1.52
CA GLY A 45 14.77 26.03 1.60
C GLY A 45 16.28 26.06 1.36
N ARG A 46 16.68 26.25 0.11
CA ARG A 46 18.05 26.61 -0.27
C ARG A 46 17.97 27.53 -1.48
N ILE A 47 18.23 28.82 -1.24
CA ILE A 47 18.45 29.82 -2.28
C ILE A 47 19.51 29.27 -3.24
N ALA A 48 19.13 28.98 -4.48
CA ALA A 48 20.07 28.72 -5.56
C ALA A 48 19.63 29.54 -6.77
N PHE A 49 20.62 30.25 -7.29
CA PHE A 49 20.60 31.40 -8.17
C PHE A 49 20.01 31.10 -9.56
N ALA A 50 19.42 32.12 -10.20
CA ALA A 50 18.78 32.06 -11.50
C ALA A 50 19.71 31.57 -12.64
N GLY A 51 19.16 30.73 -13.52
CA GLY A 51 19.72 30.34 -14.82
C GLY A 51 18.70 29.51 -15.62
N ASP A 52 18.35 30.04 -16.81
CA ASP A 52 17.40 29.64 -17.88
C ASP A 52 16.48 28.39 -17.79
N PRO A 53 15.21 28.50 -18.27
CA PRO A 53 14.33 27.37 -18.52
C PRO A 53 14.40 26.94 -20.00
N GLU A 54 15.31 26.03 -20.34
CA GLU A 54 15.22 25.24 -21.58
C GLU A 54 15.39 23.76 -21.25
N ASP A 55 14.30 23.12 -20.80
CA ASP A 55 14.05 21.67 -20.96
C ASP A 55 12.60 21.31 -20.57
N GLU A 56 11.60 21.82 -21.30
CA GLU A 56 10.21 21.38 -21.17
C GLU A 56 9.96 20.09 -21.96
N GLY A 57 10.53 19.00 -21.47
CA GLY A 57 10.34 17.65 -21.99
C GLY A 57 10.35 16.58 -20.90
N ARG A 58 10.02 16.93 -19.65
CA ARG A 58 9.89 15.93 -18.58
C ARG A 58 8.60 15.14 -18.75
N ASP A 59 8.73 13.88 -19.15
CA ASP A 59 7.67 12.89 -19.07
C ASP A 59 7.05 12.91 -17.67
N ALA A 60 5.83 13.42 -17.56
CA ALA A 60 5.06 13.34 -16.34
C ALA A 60 4.88 11.87 -16.00
N THR A 61 5.28 11.46 -14.79
CA THR A 61 5.05 10.09 -14.34
C THR A 61 3.56 9.91 -14.13
N ILE A 62 2.91 9.17 -15.05
CA ILE A 62 1.51 8.81 -14.93
C ILE A 62 1.46 7.55 -14.06
N ASN A 63 1.03 7.70 -12.80
CA ASN A 63 0.77 6.56 -11.93
C ASN A 63 -0.66 6.07 -12.17
N ALA A 64 -0.80 4.95 -12.88
CA ALA A 64 -2.08 4.32 -13.18
C ALA A 64 -2.20 2.97 -12.46
N GLY A 65 -3.35 2.72 -11.85
CA GLY A 65 -3.57 1.53 -11.03
C GLY A 65 -4.85 1.59 -10.22
N VAL A 66 -5.03 0.63 -9.32
CA VAL A 66 -6.18 0.62 -8.41
C VAL A 66 -5.95 1.67 -7.32
N ASP A 67 -6.94 2.50 -7.07
CA ASP A 67 -6.88 3.61 -6.13
C ASP A 67 -6.49 3.20 -4.71
N ILE A 68 -6.96 2.05 -4.21
CA ILE A 68 -6.55 1.48 -2.92
C ILE A 68 -5.04 1.23 -2.89
N VAL A 69 -4.51 0.66 -3.98
CA VAL A 69 -3.08 0.34 -4.10
C VAL A 69 -2.24 1.60 -4.11
N ILE A 70 -2.67 2.61 -4.88
CA ILE A 70 -1.96 3.89 -5.01
C ILE A 70 -2.07 4.73 -3.72
N ASN A 71 -3.24 4.76 -3.06
CA ASN A 71 -3.46 5.62 -1.89
C ASN A 71 -2.78 5.10 -0.61
N HIS A 72 -2.61 3.79 -0.50
CA HIS A 72 -2.02 3.14 0.67
C HIS A 72 -0.61 2.59 0.39
N ASP A 73 0.00 2.98 -0.73
CA ASP A 73 1.34 2.55 -1.16
C ASP A 73 1.53 1.03 -1.09
N LEU A 74 0.49 0.27 -1.48
CA LEU A 74 0.53 -1.18 -1.43
C LEU A 74 1.48 -1.71 -2.49
N GLN A 75 2.35 -2.65 -2.10
CA GLN A 75 3.29 -3.30 -3.01
C GLN A 75 2.85 -4.73 -3.32
N GLU A 76 2.86 -5.07 -4.60
CA GLU A 76 2.68 -6.45 -5.03
C GLU A 76 3.92 -7.27 -4.67
N ILE A 77 3.70 -8.44 -4.06
CA ILE A 77 4.75 -9.36 -3.64
C ILE A 77 4.60 -10.68 -4.39
N GLY A 78 5.65 -11.09 -5.10
CA GLY A 78 5.69 -12.39 -5.76
C GLY A 78 5.93 -13.54 -4.79
N PHE A 79 5.17 -14.63 -4.93
CA PHE A 79 5.38 -15.88 -4.19
C PHE A 79 5.47 -17.09 -5.11
N THR A 80 6.29 -18.06 -4.70
CA THR A 80 6.18 -19.44 -5.20
C THR A 80 5.11 -20.19 -4.41
N LYS A 81 4.52 -21.25 -4.98
CA LYS A 81 3.53 -22.07 -4.28
C LYS A 81 4.00 -22.54 -2.89
N LYS A 82 5.27 -22.96 -2.78
CA LYS A 82 5.86 -23.43 -1.52
C LYS A 82 6.03 -22.29 -0.51
N SER A 83 6.52 -21.13 -0.94
CA SER A 83 6.72 -19.98 -0.03
C SER A 83 5.39 -19.40 0.44
N TYR A 84 4.36 -19.40 -0.42
CA TYR A 84 3.01 -18.98 -0.04
C TYR A 84 2.39 -19.90 1.03
N GLN A 85 2.46 -21.22 0.85
CA GLN A 85 1.98 -22.18 1.85
C GLN A 85 2.68 -22.01 3.20
N LYS A 86 4.01 -21.81 3.19
CA LYS A 86 4.78 -21.56 4.40
C LYS A 86 4.39 -20.24 5.07
N PHE A 87 4.19 -19.18 4.28
CA PHE A 87 3.75 -17.89 4.78
C PHE A 87 2.42 -17.97 5.52
N ILE A 88 1.41 -18.64 4.93
CA ILE A 88 0.10 -18.83 5.59
C ILE A 88 0.27 -19.58 6.91
N LYS A 89 1.00 -20.71 6.92
CA LYS A 89 1.19 -21.52 8.13
C LYS A 89 1.84 -20.70 9.25
N ASN A 90 2.89 -19.96 8.92
CA ASN A 90 3.59 -19.10 9.87
C ASN A 90 2.69 -17.97 10.38
N SER A 91 1.90 -17.34 9.50
CA SER A 91 0.98 -16.27 9.85
C SER A 91 -0.07 -16.69 10.89
N MET A 92 -0.60 -17.91 10.76
CA MET A 92 -1.57 -18.48 11.70
C MET A 92 -0.93 -18.80 13.06
N GLN A 93 0.31 -19.29 13.06
CA GLN A 93 1.06 -19.53 14.28
C GLN A 93 1.36 -18.23 15.01
N SER A 94 1.88 -17.19 14.32
CA SER A 94 2.17 -15.89 14.93
C SER A 94 0.95 -15.29 15.63
N LYS A 95 -0.25 -15.40 15.04
CA LYS A 95 -1.49 -14.98 15.69
C LYS A 95 -1.75 -15.74 17.00
N LEU A 96 -1.58 -17.07 17.00
CA LEU A 96 -1.77 -17.90 18.19
C LEU A 96 -0.80 -17.53 19.33
N TRP A 97 0.46 -17.22 19.00
CA TRP A 97 1.45 -16.77 19.99
C TRP A 97 1.09 -15.41 20.58
N LEU A 98 0.61 -14.46 19.76
CA LEU A 98 0.15 -13.14 20.25
C LEU A 98 -1.06 -13.27 21.17
N ASP A 99 -2.07 -14.06 20.77
CA ASP A 99 -3.27 -14.27 21.59
C ASP A 99 -2.93 -14.99 22.92
N GLY A 100 -1.98 -15.94 22.89
CA GLY A 100 -1.48 -16.62 24.09
C GLY A 100 -0.63 -15.74 25.01
N SER A 101 0.17 -14.83 24.47
CA SER A 101 0.94 -13.85 25.27
C SER A 101 0.05 -12.78 25.89
N LEU A 102 -1.01 -12.33 25.20
CA LEU A 102 -1.98 -11.38 25.75
C LEU A 102 -2.89 -12.00 26.82
N GLY A 103 -3.07 -13.32 26.82
CA GLY A 103 -3.82 -14.04 27.87
C GLY A 103 -3.00 -14.38 29.12
N LEU A 104 -1.70 -14.07 29.14
CA LEU A 104 -0.77 -14.27 30.27
C LEU A 104 -0.32 -12.95 30.93
N LEU A 105 -0.89 -11.83 30.52
CA LEU A 105 -0.80 -10.51 31.16
C LEU A 105 -2.18 -10.12 31.70
#